data_AF-A0A9N9IK43-F1
#
_entry.id   AF-A0A9N9IK43-F1
#
_cell.length_a   1.000
_cell.length_b   1.000
_cell.length_c   1.000
_cell.angle_alpha   90.00
_cell.angle_beta   90.00
_cell.angle_gamma   90.00
#
_symmetry.space_group_name_H-M   'P 1'
#
loop_
_entity.id
_entity.type
_entity.pdbx_description
1 polymer ?
#
loop_
_entity_poly.entity_id
_entity_poly.type
_entity_poly.pdbx_seq_one_letter_code
_entity_poly.pdbx_strand_id
1 'polypeptide(L)'
;MAKNGRKEVDQRRGEEKKEPQVRDEQQEALREKAIKNMARRPDYGKSGRSTHVLTNYFEIKKTANKSYLEKYEITMKLVIQQRPEGEANQRRRAPRQQKQLPVNVQRAVFQQLERQERNGWFKGVGVVFDGNTTLYSTDLLKLNNSDSGNTLVSLSDDQDSRGNPMEYKVEVQKLDKVDLDELKKCLEGTEMKWEYFDL
;
A
#
# COMPACT_ATOMS: atom_id res chain seq x y z
N MET A 1 53.63 -30.46 -39.78
CA MET A 1 52.20 -30.14 -39.51
C MET A 1 51.89 -30.70 -38.12
N ALA A 2 51.29 -30.05 -37.14
CA ALA A 2 50.59 -28.77 -37.04
C ALA A 2 50.74 -28.25 -35.58
N LYS A 3 50.45 -26.96 -35.41
CA LYS A 3 50.70 -26.10 -34.26
C LYS A 3 49.64 -26.20 -33.16
N ASN A 4 50.06 -25.84 -31.94
CA ASN A 4 49.35 -25.15 -30.84
C ASN A 4 47.84 -24.92 -30.94
N GLY A 5 47.15 -25.12 -29.80
CA GLY A 5 45.85 -24.49 -29.56
C GLY A 5 45.22 -24.84 -28.21
N ARG A 6 45.83 -24.42 -27.09
CA ARG A 6 45.10 -24.28 -25.80
C ARG A 6 44.12 -23.12 -25.97
N LYS A 7 42.81 -23.39 -25.88
CA LYS A 7 41.78 -22.34 -25.78
C LYS A 7 41.52 -22.03 -24.31
N GLU A 8 41.76 -20.77 -23.95
CA GLU A 8 41.33 -20.14 -22.69
C GLU A 8 39.81 -20.21 -22.55
N VAL A 9 39.36 -20.52 -21.34
CA VAL A 9 37.96 -20.43 -20.94
C VAL A 9 37.73 -19.00 -20.48
N ASP A 10 37.07 -18.25 -21.35
CA ASP A 10 36.68 -16.86 -21.16
C ASP A 10 35.63 -16.76 -20.03
N GLN A 11 36.03 -16.19 -18.89
CA GLN A 11 35.15 -15.93 -17.75
C GLN A 11 34.25 -14.74 -18.08
N ARG A 12 33.00 -15.01 -18.47
CA ARG A 12 31.96 -13.97 -18.54
C ARG A 12 31.54 -13.57 -17.13
N ARG A 13 32.15 -12.46 -16.70
CA ARG A 13 31.82 -11.64 -15.54
C ARG A 13 30.32 -11.34 -15.51
N GLY A 14 29.70 -11.56 -14.36
CA GLY A 14 28.27 -11.34 -14.14
C GLY A 14 27.84 -9.90 -14.38
N GLU A 15 26.78 -9.73 -15.15
CA GLU A 15 26.03 -8.47 -15.24
C GLU A 15 25.26 -8.28 -13.92
N GLU A 16 25.72 -7.32 -13.12
CA GLU A 16 24.95 -6.77 -12.00
C GLU A 16 23.67 -6.13 -12.56
N LYS A 17 22.52 -6.74 -12.26
CA LYS A 17 21.20 -6.13 -12.48
C LYS A 17 21.02 -4.92 -11.56
N LYS A 18 21.48 -3.75 -12.01
CA LYS A 18 21.13 -2.44 -11.46
C LYS A 18 19.81 -1.94 -12.07
N GLU A 19 18.68 -2.57 -11.77
CA GLU A 19 17.37 -1.99 -12.15
C GLU A 19 16.33 -2.27 -11.07
N PRO A 20 16.31 -1.41 -10.04
CA PRO A 20 15.03 -0.81 -9.64
C PRO A 20 15.03 0.73 -9.64
N GLN A 21 16.16 1.40 -9.37
CA GLN A 21 16.21 2.85 -9.10
C GLN A 21 15.97 3.75 -10.33
N VAL A 22 16.50 3.40 -11.50
CA VAL A 22 16.42 4.24 -12.72
C VAL A 22 14.98 4.41 -13.21
N ARG A 23 14.11 3.44 -12.90
CA ARG A 23 12.71 3.47 -13.35
C ARG A 23 11.88 4.49 -12.56
N ASP A 24 12.14 4.63 -11.26
CA ASP A 24 11.43 5.57 -10.41
C ASP A 24 11.86 7.02 -10.72
N GLU A 25 13.16 7.27 -10.89
CA GLU A 25 13.70 8.59 -11.26
C GLU A 25 13.19 9.09 -12.63
N GLN A 26 13.11 8.21 -13.63
CA GLN A 26 12.56 8.57 -14.94
C GLN A 26 11.06 8.87 -14.88
N GLN A 27 10.32 8.13 -14.03
CA GLN A 27 8.88 8.33 -13.86
C GLN A 27 8.60 9.62 -13.09
N GLU A 28 9.45 9.98 -12.14
CA GLU A 28 9.42 11.23 -11.40
C GLU A 28 9.73 12.42 -12.32
N ALA A 29 10.79 12.36 -13.12
CA ALA A 29 11.14 13.40 -14.09
C ALA A 29 10.04 13.62 -15.17
N LEU A 30 9.37 12.56 -15.63
CA LEU A 30 8.25 12.66 -16.55
C LEU A 30 7.02 13.31 -15.89
N ARG A 31 6.76 13.02 -14.61
CA ARG A 31 5.72 13.67 -13.82
C ARG A 31 6.02 15.14 -13.59
N GLU A 32 7.24 15.49 -13.19
CA GLU A 32 7.69 16.88 -13.02
C GLU A 32 7.50 17.70 -14.30
N LYS A 33 7.90 17.12 -15.44
CA LYS A 33 7.72 17.77 -16.75
C LYS A 33 6.23 17.95 -17.11
N ALA A 34 5.37 16.99 -16.79
CA ALA A 34 3.93 17.10 -17.03
C ALA A 34 3.29 18.18 -16.14
N ILE A 35 3.70 18.23 -14.88
CA ILE A 35 3.23 19.12 -13.83
C ILE A 35 3.64 20.57 -14.12
N LYS A 36 4.89 20.82 -14.52
CA LYS A 36 5.40 22.13 -14.97
C LYS A 36 4.65 22.67 -16.20
N ASN A 37 4.04 21.79 -16.99
CA ASN A 37 3.28 22.14 -18.17
C ASN A 37 1.75 22.25 -17.93
N MET A 38 1.26 22.04 -16.71
CA MET A 38 -0.16 22.25 -16.41
C MET A 38 -0.43 23.76 -16.27
N ALA A 39 -1.09 24.33 -17.28
CA ALA A 39 -1.52 25.73 -17.24
C ALA A 39 -2.52 25.94 -16.10
N ARG A 40 -2.28 26.97 -15.27
CA ARG A 40 -3.27 27.43 -14.27
C ARG A 40 -4.49 28.00 -15.00
N ARG A 41 -5.68 27.85 -14.40
CA ARG A 41 -6.90 28.47 -14.90
C ARG A 41 -6.70 30.00 -14.95
N PRO A 42 -6.75 30.64 -16.13
CA PRO A 42 -6.46 32.08 -16.25
C PRO A 42 -7.61 32.93 -15.72
N ASP A 43 -8.86 32.51 -15.97
CA ASP A 43 -10.06 33.21 -15.55
C ASP A 43 -11.31 32.29 -15.57
N TYR A 44 -12.48 32.89 -15.33
CA TYR A 44 -13.79 32.25 -15.47
C TYR A 44 -14.51 32.78 -16.71
N GLY A 45 -15.13 31.89 -17.47
CA GLY A 45 -15.87 32.24 -18.69
C GLY A 45 -17.06 33.17 -18.40
N LYS A 46 -17.22 34.18 -19.26
CA LYS A 46 -18.24 35.26 -19.10
C LYS A 46 -19.33 35.23 -20.16
N SER A 47 -19.17 34.40 -21.19
CA SER A 47 -20.07 34.33 -22.34
C SER A 47 -21.22 33.36 -22.11
N GLY A 48 -22.41 33.70 -22.60
CA GLY A 48 -23.60 32.86 -22.53
C GLY A 48 -24.59 33.28 -21.44
N ARG A 49 -25.80 32.72 -21.49
CA ARG A 49 -26.86 32.96 -20.49
C ARG A 49 -26.63 32.09 -19.26
N SER A 50 -26.70 32.69 -18.08
CA SER A 50 -26.66 31.93 -16.81
C SER A 50 -27.84 30.96 -16.70
N THR A 51 -27.56 29.76 -16.22
CA THR A 51 -28.55 28.73 -15.90
C THR A 51 -28.17 28.02 -14.61
N HIS A 52 -29.17 27.55 -13.87
CA HIS A 52 -28.94 26.76 -12.66
C HIS A 52 -28.82 25.28 -13.03
N VAL A 53 -27.80 24.63 -12.49
CA VAL A 53 -27.53 23.20 -12.72
C VAL A 53 -27.46 22.51 -11.36
N LEU A 54 -28.12 21.36 -11.26
CA LEU A 54 -27.93 20.44 -10.14
C LEU A 54 -26.84 19.45 -10.53
N THR A 55 -25.94 19.17 -9.60
CA THR A 55 -24.86 18.21 -9.78
C THR A 55 -24.97 17.09 -8.77
N ASN A 56 -24.35 15.96 -9.07
CA ASN A 56 -24.18 14.84 -8.15
C ASN A 56 -22.94 15.02 -7.24
N TYR A 57 -22.56 16.27 -6.94
CA TYR A 57 -21.47 16.61 -6.04
C TYR A 57 -22.05 17.06 -4.71
N PHE A 58 -21.61 16.41 -3.63
CA PHE A 58 -22.02 16.72 -2.27
C PHE A 58 -20.85 17.30 -1.50
N GLU A 59 -21.06 18.47 -0.90
CA GLU A 59 -20.03 19.16 -0.12
C GLU A 59 -19.73 18.40 1.18
N ILE A 60 -18.45 18.09 1.40
CA ILE A 60 -17.96 17.53 2.66
C ILE A 60 -17.61 18.71 3.58
N LYS A 61 -18.48 19.01 4.55
CA LYS A 61 -18.28 20.14 5.48
C LYS A 61 -17.26 19.88 6.59
N LYS A 62 -16.98 18.61 6.90
CA LYS A 62 -16.08 18.18 7.97
C LYS A 62 -15.36 16.90 7.54
N THR A 63 -14.03 16.90 7.63
CA THR A 63 -13.18 15.75 7.26
C THR A 63 -12.84 14.92 8.50
N ALA A 64 -12.09 15.49 9.44
CA ALA A 64 -11.77 14.87 10.72
C ALA A 64 -11.79 15.92 11.85
N ASN A 65 -11.93 15.46 13.09
CA ASN A 65 -11.83 16.33 14.27
C ASN A 65 -10.38 16.75 14.57
N LYS A 66 -9.41 16.25 13.80
CA LYS A 66 -7.98 16.49 13.95
C LYS A 66 -7.41 17.00 12.63
N SER A 67 -6.30 17.71 12.71
CA SER A 67 -5.53 18.18 11.55
C SER A 67 -4.76 17.08 10.84
N TYR A 68 -4.80 15.83 11.31
CA TYR A 68 -4.09 14.74 10.67
C TYR A 68 -4.77 13.38 10.89
N LEU A 69 -4.38 12.40 10.06
CA LEU A 69 -4.66 10.98 10.24
C LEU A 69 -3.36 10.21 10.41
N GLU A 70 -3.36 9.15 11.22
CA GLU A 70 -2.21 8.25 11.33
C GLU A 70 -2.28 7.20 10.20
N LYS A 71 -1.18 7.01 9.47
CA LYS A 71 -1.05 6.09 8.34
C LYS A 71 -0.17 4.90 8.72
N TYR A 72 -0.63 3.71 8.35
CA TYR A 72 0.04 2.45 8.62
C TYR A 72 0.14 1.62 7.34
N GLU A 73 1.20 0.83 7.25
CA GLU A 73 1.31 -0.28 6.33
C GLU A 73 0.71 -1.52 7.00
N ILE A 74 -0.09 -2.28 6.26
CA ILE A 74 -0.63 -3.56 6.68
C ILE A 74 -0.23 -4.64 5.67
N THR A 75 0.37 -5.72 6.17
CA THR A 75 0.77 -6.88 5.37
C THR A 75 0.04 -8.11 5.86
N MET A 76 -0.53 -8.88 4.93
CA MET A 76 -1.28 -10.11 5.23
C MET A 76 -0.68 -11.29 4.47
N LYS A 77 -0.35 -12.37 5.18
CA LYS A 77 0.24 -13.58 4.59
C LYS A 77 -0.46 -14.82 5.10
N LEU A 78 -0.86 -15.71 4.19
CA LEU A 78 -1.41 -17.02 4.54
C LEU A 78 -0.34 -17.85 5.26
N VAL A 79 -0.69 -18.40 6.43
CA VAL A 79 0.14 -19.36 7.16
C VAL A 79 -0.08 -20.72 6.53
N ILE A 80 0.92 -21.20 5.77
CA ILE A 80 0.88 -22.55 5.21
C ILE A 80 1.22 -23.51 6.34
N GLN A 81 0.23 -24.25 6.84
CA GLN A 81 0.48 -25.39 7.73
C GLN A 81 1.33 -26.41 6.98
N GLN A 82 2.62 -26.53 7.35
CA GLN A 82 3.47 -27.57 6.80
C GLN A 82 2.90 -28.93 7.21
N ARG A 83 2.71 -29.84 6.26
CA ARG A 83 2.30 -31.22 6.55
C ARG A 83 3.31 -31.81 7.54
N PRO A 84 2.87 -32.62 8.53
CA PRO A 84 3.80 -33.37 9.38
C PRO A 84 4.71 -34.23 8.50
N GLU A 85 6.01 -34.16 8.78
CA GLU A 85 7.06 -34.91 8.09
C GLU A 85 6.73 -36.41 8.13
N GLY A 86 6.47 -37.00 6.97
CA GLY A 86 6.12 -38.42 6.85
C GLY A 86 6.07 -38.93 5.42
N GLU A 87 5.89 -38.05 4.43
CA GLU A 87 5.96 -38.43 3.01
C GLU A 87 7.02 -37.61 2.28
N ALA A 88 8.27 -38.03 2.48
CA ALA A 88 9.39 -37.58 1.68
C ALA A 88 9.25 -38.10 0.23
N ASN A 89 8.84 -37.21 -0.68
CA ASN A 89 9.46 -37.05 -2.01
C ASN A 89 8.57 -36.16 -2.88
N GLN A 90 9.08 -34.97 -3.23
CA GLN A 90 9.23 -34.53 -4.62
C GLN A 90 9.61 -33.05 -4.67
N ARG A 91 10.84 -32.82 -5.15
CA ARG A 91 11.34 -31.59 -5.79
C ARG A 91 11.31 -30.34 -4.91
N ARG A 92 12.50 -29.85 -4.56
CA ARG A 92 12.74 -28.47 -4.10
C ARG A 92 12.15 -27.51 -5.15
N ARG A 93 10.88 -27.16 -5.02
CA ARG A 93 10.25 -26.09 -5.78
C ARG A 93 10.95 -24.82 -5.33
N ALA A 94 11.45 -24.04 -6.28
CA ALA A 94 11.89 -22.67 -6.04
C ALA A 94 10.83 -21.96 -5.18
N PRO A 95 11.22 -21.06 -4.26
CA PRO A 95 10.27 -20.36 -3.41
C PRO A 95 9.19 -19.75 -4.30
N ARG A 96 7.95 -20.28 -4.19
CA ARG A 96 6.81 -19.68 -4.87
C ARG A 96 6.77 -18.25 -4.35
N GLN A 97 6.99 -17.27 -5.25
CA GLN A 97 6.68 -15.88 -4.96
C GLN A 97 5.34 -15.87 -4.25
N GLN A 98 5.30 -15.36 -3.00
CA GLN A 98 4.07 -15.30 -2.24
C GLN A 98 3.09 -14.48 -3.07
N LYS A 99 2.12 -15.15 -3.68
CA LYS A 99 1.08 -14.47 -4.44
C LYS A 99 0.35 -13.56 -3.45
N GLN A 100 0.29 -12.29 -3.78
CA GLN A 100 -0.52 -11.33 -3.04
C GLN A 100 -1.94 -11.88 -2.90
N LEU A 101 -2.50 -11.78 -1.70
CA LEU A 101 -3.85 -12.28 -1.44
C LEU A 101 -4.86 -11.51 -2.32
N PRO A 102 -5.91 -12.15 -2.83
CA PRO A 102 -6.99 -11.45 -3.49
C PRO A 102 -7.61 -10.37 -2.59
N VAL A 103 -8.00 -9.22 -3.16
CA VAL A 103 -8.50 -8.05 -2.40
C VAL A 103 -9.72 -8.40 -1.52
N ASN A 104 -10.61 -9.27 -2.00
CA ASN A 104 -11.75 -9.75 -1.21
C ASN A 104 -11.31 -10.52 0.05
N VAL A 105 -10.27 -11.36 -0.07
CA VAL A 105 -9.68 -12.07 1.08
C VAL A 105 -9.02 -11.09 2.03
N GLN A 106 -8.25 -10.13 1.52
CA GLN A 106 -7.64 -9.10 2.36
C GLN A 106 -8.68 -8.29 3.16
N ARG A 107 -9.78 -7.89 2.51
CA ARG A 107 -10.89 -7.21 3.20
C ARG A 107 -11.55 -8.10 4.24
N ALA A 108 -11.74 -9.39 3.97
CA ALA A 108 -12.29 -10.34 4.94
C ALA A 108 -11.38 -10.53 6.15
N VAL A 109 -10.07 -10.71 5.93
CA VAL A 109 -9.05 -10.78 6.99
C VAL A 109 -9.07 -9.50 7.82
N PHE A 110 -9.11 -8.33 7.20
CA PHE A 110 -9.18 -7.06 7.92
C PHE A 110 -10.46 -6.92 8.75
N GLN A 111 -11.63 -7.29 8.21
CA GLN A 111 -12.89 -7.24 8.96
C GLN A 111 -12.84 -8.14 10.20
N GLN A 112 -12.21 -9.31 10.09
CA GLN A 112 -12.04 -10.21 11.21
C GLN A 112 -11.02 -9.67 12.23
N LEU A 113 -9.91 -9.09 11.75
CA LEU A 113 -8.95 -8.35 12.59
C LEU A 113 -9.64 -7.23 13.37
N GLU A 114 -10.47 -6.43 12.71
CA GLU A 114 -11.21 -5.32 13.32
C GLU A 114 -12.10 -5.80 14.47
N ARG A 115 -12.77 -6.95 14.29
CA ARG A 115 -13.58 -7.57 15.34
C ARG A 115 -12.74 -8.08 16.51
N GLN A 116 -11.63 -8.77 16.21
CA GLN A 116 -10.73 -9.34 17.21
C GLN A 116 -10.05 -8.26 18.05
N GLU A 117 -9.53 -7.22 17.40
CA GLU A 117 -8.75 -6.15 18.03
C GLU A 117 -9.57 -4.92 18.41
N ARG A 118 -10.92 -5.03 18.37
CA ARG A 118 -11.83 -3.94 18.75
C ARG A 118 -11.59 -3.40 20.16
N ASN A 119 -11.21 -4.29 21.08
CA ASN A 119 -10.88 -3.95 22.46
C ASN A 119 -9.37 -3.91 22.73
N GLY A 120 -8.55 -4.23 21.72
CA GLY A 120 -7.09 -4.20 21.73
C GLY A 120 -6.58 -3.00 20.93
N TRP A 121 -5.96 -3.28 19.77
CA TRP A 121 -5.31 -2.25 18.94
C TRP A 121 -6.24 -1.10 18.54
N PHE A 122 -7.52 -1.39 18.29
CA PHE A 122 -8.51 -0.43 17.76
C PHE A 122 -9.42 0.16 18.84
N LYS A 123 -9.10 -0.02 20.13
CA LYS A 123 -9.98 0.40 21.23
C LYS A 123 -10.20 1.92 21.25
N GLY A 124 -11.39 2.32 20.79
CA GLY A 124 -11.84 3.71 20.74
C GLY A 124 -11.31 4.49 19.52
N VAL A 125 -10.70 3.81 18.55
CA VAL A 125 -10.08 4.42 17.38
C VAL A 125 -10.86 4.03 16.12
N GLY A 126 -11.27 5.01 15.33
CA GLY A 126 -11.81 4.75 14.00
C GLY A 126 -10.69 4.38 13.03
N VAL A 127 -10.85 3.26 12.33
CA VAL A 127 -9.87 2.72 11.37
C VAL A 127 -10.54 2.45 10.02
N VAL A 128 -9.79 2.66 8.92
CA VAL A 128 -10.23 2.36 7.56
C VAL A 128 -9.09 1.73 6.75
N PHE A 129 -9.41 0.67 6.04
CA PHE A 129 -8.46 -0.08 5.21
C PHE A 129 -8.80 0.07 3.73
N ASP A 130 -7.79 0.43 2.93
CA ASP A 130 -7.94 0.66 1.49
C ASP A 130 -8.27 -0.61 0.69
N GLY A 131 -8.04 -1.79 1.28
CA GLY A 131 -8.23 -3.10 0.64
C GLY A 131 -6.95 -3.71 0.08
N ASN A 132 -5.81 -3.08 0.32
CA ASN A 132 -4.50 -3.52 -0.13
C ASN A 132 -3.44 -3.45 0.99
N THR A 133 -2.71 -2.34 1.09
CA THR A 133 -1.55 -2.24 1.99
C THR A 133 -1.65 -1.08 2.97
N THR A 134 -2.68 -0.22 2.89
CA THR A 134 -2.73 1.01 3.67
C THR A 134 -3.91 1.02 4.63
N LEU A 135 -3.61 1.28 5.89
CA LEU A 135 -4.58 1.51 6.94
C LEU A 135 -4.46 2.97 7.41
N TYR A 136 -5.58 3.65 7.53
CA TYR A 136 -5.67 4.97 8.14
C TYR A 136 -6.44 4.90 9.44
N SER A 137 -6.06 5.73 10.39
CA SER A 137 -6.76 5.82 11.66
C SER A 137 -6.82 7.24 12.18
N THR A 138 -7.84 7.47 13.02
CA THR A 138 -8.08 8.76 13.67
C THR A 138 -7.15 9.04 14.86
N ASP A 139 -6.48 8.01 15.36
CA ASP A 139 -5.67 8.03 16.58
C ASP A 139 -4.61 6.94 16.55
N LEU A 140 -3.58 7.08 17.39
CA LEU A 140 -2.53 6.06 17.49
C LEU A 140 -3.10 4.71 17.90
N LEU A 141 -2.79 3.69 17.11
CA LEU A 141 -3.11 2.30 17.41
C LEU A 141 -2.35 1.80 18.63
N LYS A 142 -3.02 1.00 19.46
CA LYS A 142 -2.43 0.37 20.66
C LYS A 142 -1.74 -0.95 20.28
N LEU A 143 -0.72 -0.85 19.43
CA LEU A 143 0.02 -2.01 18.95
C LEU A 143 0.89 -2.63 20.05
N ASN A 144 1.32 -3.87 19.85
CA ASN A 144 2.12 -4.61 20.83
C ASN A 144 3.51 -3.98 21.04
N ASN A 145 4.09 -3.39 19.99
CA ASN A 145 5.29 -2.54 20.06
C ASN A 145 4.90 -1.08 19.72
N SER A 146 5.78 -0.12 20.01
CA SER A 146 5.51 1.32 19.80
C SER A 146 4.98 1.66 18.40
N ASP A 147 5.56 1.04 17.38
CA ASP A 147 5.28 1.37 15.97
C ASP A 147 4.92 0.14 15.12
N SER A 148 4.78 -1.03 15.73
CA SER A 148 4.39 -2.25 15.01
C SER A 148 3.60 -3.23 15.86
N GLY A 149 2.70 -3.97 15.20
CA GLY A 149 1.92 -5.05 15.79
C GLY A 149 1.87 -6.22 14.83
N ASN A 150 1.83 -7.42 15.37
CA ASN A 150 1.51 -8.61 14.59
C ASN A 150 0.51 -9.48 15.35
N THR A 151 -0.32 -10.18 14.59
CA THR A 151 -1.30 -11.12 15.13
C THR A 151 -1.66 -12.18 14.09
N LEU A 152 -2.36 -13.21 14.53
CA LEU A 152 -2.96 -14.21 13.65
C LEU A 152 -4.46 -13.96 13.58
N VAL A 153 -4.99 -14.09 12.36
CA VAL A 153 -6.42 -13.97 12.07
C VAL A 153 -6.86 -15.24 11.36
N SER A 154 -7.90 -15.89 11.89
CA SER A 154 -8.49 -17.08 11.28
C SER A 154 -9.80 -16.73 10.61
N LEU A 155 -10.00 -17.16 9.37
CA LEU A 155 -11.28 -17.03 8.66
C LEU A 155 -12.04 -18.34 8.71
N SER A 156 -13.20 -18.37 9.38
CA SER A 156 -14.05 -19.58 9.47
C SER A 156 -14.56 -20.08 8.13
N ASP A 157 -14.78 -19.14 7.21
CA ASP A 157 -15.40 -19.38 5.91
C ASP A 157 -14.38 -19.73 4.83
N ASP A 158 -13.08 -19.51 5.10
CA ASP A 158 -11.99 -19.97 4.24
C ASP A 158 -11.36 -21.20 4.90
N GLN A 159 -11.58 -22.38 4.30
CA GLN A 159 -11.16 -23.65 4.88
C GLN A 159 -10.10 -24.33 4.03
N ASP A 160 -9.16 -24.99 4.70
CA ASP A 160 -8.21 -25.87 4.04
C ASP A 160 -8.88 -27.16 3.52
N SER A 161 -8.10 -28.01 2.84
CA SER A 161 -8.59 -29.31 2.34
C SER A 161 -9.09 -30.28 3.42
N ARG A 162 -8.87 -29.97 4.70
CA ARG A 162 -9.28 -30.77 5.86
C ARG A 162 -10.47 -30.14 6.60
N GLY A 163 -11.00 -29.01 6.12
CA GLY A 163 -12.10 -28.29 6.76
C GLY A 163 -11.66 -27.39 7.91
N ASN A 164 -10.36 -27.19 8.13
CA ASN A 164 -9.87 -26.28 9.16
C ASN A 164 -9.87 -24.83 8.63
N PRO A 165 -10.24 -23.85 9.47
CA PRO A 165 -10.09 -22.43 9.13
C PRO A 165 -8.66 -22.09 8.69
N MET A 166 -8.54 -21.32 7.61
CA MET A 166 -7.26 -20.77 7.17
C MET A 166 -6.81 -19.66 8.12
N GLU A 167 -5.51 -19.63 8.43
CA GLU A 167 -4.89 -18.62 9.28
C GLU A 167 -4.01 -17.67 8.47
N TYR A 168 -4.09 -16.38 8.81
CA TYR A 168 -3.34 -15.32 8.17
C TYR A 168 -2.52 -14.59 9.23
N LYS A 169 -1.22 -14.46 8.96
CA LYS A 169 -0.36 -13.57 9.72
C LYS A 169 -0.59 -12.14 9.22
N VAL A 170 -0.99 -11.28 10.14
CA VAL A 170 -1.18 -9.86 9.90
C VAL A 170 -0.09 -9.08 10.61
N GLU A 171 0.56 -8.19 9.90
CA GLU A 171 1.59 -7.27 10.40
C GLU A 171 1.14 -5.85 10.10
N VAL A 172 1.12 -4.99 11.10
CA VAL A 172 0.79 -3.56 10.98
C VAL A 172 2.00 -2.75 11.44
N GLN A 173 2.43 -1.80 10.63
CA GLN A 173 3.57 -0.93 10.92
C GLN A 173 3.17 0.53 10.70
N LYS A 174 3.50 1.40 11.66
CA LYS A 174 3.28 2.84 11.53
C LYS A 174 4.22 3.38 10.45
N LEU A 175 3.66 4.16 9.52
CA LEU A 175 4.43 4.82 8.47
C LEU A 175 4.61 6.30 8.79
N ASP A 176 3.51 7.05 8.76
CA ASP A 176 3.55 8.51 8.78
C ASP A 176 2.20 9.09 9.20
N LYS A 177 2.08 10.42 9.16
CA LYS A 177 0.83 11.16 9.30
C LYS A 177 0.42 11.78 7.97
N VAL A 178 -0.87 11.77 7.71
CA VAL A 178 -1.47 12.53 6.60
C VAL A 178 -1.95 13.86 7.15
N ASP A 179 -1.35 14.95 6.73
CA ASP A 179 -1.75 16.32 7.09
C ASP A 179 -3.03 16.72 6.33
N LEU A 180 -4.10 16.98 7.08
CA LEU A 180 -5.38 17.43 6.56
C LEU A 180 -5.48 18.96 6.47
N ASP A 181 -4.66 19.70 7.22
CA ASP A 181 -4.57 21.15 7.12
C ASP A 181 -3.90 21.55 5.80
N GLU A 182 -2.91 20.77 5.33
CA GLU A 182 -2.32 20.94 3.99
C GLU A 182 -3.38 20.78 2.88
N LEU A 183 -4.22 19.74 2.98
CA LEU A 183 -5.33 19.54 2.05
C LEU A 183 -6.28 20.76 2.06
N LYS A 184 -6.60 21.29 3.24
CA LYS A 184 -7.48 22.46 3.36
C LYS A 184 -6.89 23.69 2.66
N LYS A 185 -5.60 23.97 2.89
CA LYS A 185 -4.87 25.05 2.22
C LYS A 185 -4.88 24.92 0.70
N CYS A 186 -4.71 23.70 0.19
CA CYS A 186 -4.75 23.41 -1.23
C CYS A 186 -6.14 23.65 -1.83
N LEU A 187 -7.21 23.26 -1.13
CA LEU A 187 -8.59 23.46 -1.57
C LEU A 187 -9.01 24.93 -1.56
N GLU A 188 -8.53 25.72 -0.59
CA GLU A 188 -8.80 27.16 -0.48
C GLU A 188 -7.95 27.99 -1.45
N GLY A 189 -6.96 27.38 -2.11
CA GLY A 189 -6.05 28.07 -3.03
C GLY A 189 -5.13 29.09 -2.34
N THR A 190 -5.03 29.06 -1.00
CA THR A 190 -4.26 30.02 -0.19
C THR A 190 -2.78 29.64 -0.13
N GLU A 191 -2.49 28.35 0.00
CA GLU A 191 -1.17 27.77 -0.25
C GLU A 191 -1.35 26.62 -1.23
N MET A 192 -0.85 26.81 -2.45
CA MET A 192 -0.58 25.72 -3.38
C MET A 192 0.94 25.56 -3.44
N LYS A 193 1.56 25.35 -2.28
CA LYS A 193 2.94 24.86 -2.22
C LYS A 193 2.86 23.37 -2.44
N TRP A 194 2.97 22.95 -3.69
CA TRP A 194 3.55 21.64 -3.88
C TRP A 194 5.04 21.85 -3.62
N GLU A 195 5.66 21.06 -2.75
CA GLU A 195 7.13 21.05 -2.64
C GLU A 195 7.81 20.74 -3.99
N TYR A 196 7.04 20.28 -4.99
CA TYR A 196 7.44 20.09 -6.39
C TYR A 196 7.42 21.35 -7.28
N PHE A 197 6.82 22.48 -6.86
CA PHE A 197 6.68 23.69 -7.68
C PHE A 197 7.52 24.89 -7.21
N ASP A 198 8.11 24.83 -6.01
CA ASP A 198 9.02 25.88 -5.53
C ASP A 198 10.43 25.62 -6.09
N LEU A 199 10.64 26.02 -7.36
CA LEU A 199 11.94 26.19 -8.00
C LEU A 199 12.15 27.64 -8.43
#